data_AF-R9MEQ1-F1
#
_entry.id   AF-R9MEQ1-F1
#
_cell.length_a   1.000
_cell.length_b   1.000
_cell.length_c   1.000
_cell.angle_alpha   90.00
_cell.angle_beta   90.00
_cell.angle_gamma   90.00
#
_symmetry.space_group_name_H-M   'P 1'
#
loop_
_entity.id
_entity.type
_entity.pdbx_description
1 polymer ?
#
loop_
_entity_poly.entity_id
_entity_poly.type
_entity_poly.pdbx_seq_one_letter_code
_entity_poly.pdbx_strand_id
1 'polypeptide(L)'
;MAEKRRLNLSLSMASPLQREAWKRLCAIPSGQRTEAVCRAVCRVREQDSLLEAVRAAIREELGSASFVPSTEKPVQPQAGDMDENVLGFLLALQHDGGEE
;
A
#
# COMPACT_ATOMS: atom_id res chain seq x y z
N MET A 1 36.10 -35.29 10.88
CA MET A 1 35.65 -34.22 11.81
C MET A 1 35.52 -32.95 11.00
N ALA A 2 34.36 -32.29 11.01
CA ALA A 2 34.16 -31.04 10.25
C ALA A 2 35.03 -29.92 10.85
N GLU A 3 35.70 -29.14 9.99
CA GLU A 3 36.54 -28.01 10.41
C GLU A 3 35.66 -26.94 11.08
N LYS A 4 35.91 -26.64 12.36
CA LYS A 4 35.16 -25.64 13.13
C LYS A 4 36.03 -24.42 13.38
N ARG A 5 35.62 -23.28 12.81
CA ARG A 5 36.24 -21.97 13.08
C ARG A 5 35.45 -21.21 14.13
N ARG A 6 36.14 -20.57 15.07
CA ARG A 6 35.53 -19.80 16.16
C ARG A 6 35.64 -18.30 15.86
N LEU A 7 34.52 -17.60 15.98
CA LEU A 7 34.44 -16.14 15.94
C LEU A 7 34.06 -15.64 17.34
N ASN A 8 34.82 -14.68 17.88
CA ASN A 8 34.48 -14.03 19.15
C ASN A 8 33.59 -12.83 18.89
N LEU A 9 32.43 -12.78 19.53
CA LEU A 9 31.42 -11.76 19.30
C LEU A 9 30.89 -11.30 20.66
N SER A 10 31.13 -10.02 20.98
CA SER A 10 30.67 -9.39 22.22
C SER A 10 29.62 -8.34 21.87
N LEU A 11 28.46 -8.44 22.52
CA LEU A 11 27.36 -7.49 22.32
C LEU A 11 27.35 -6.50 23.49
N SER A 12 27.52 -5.22 23.18
CA SER A 12 27.41 -4.10 24.10
C SER A 12 25.95 -3.80 24.40
N MET A 13 25.57 -3.89 25.67
CA MET A 13 24.22 -3.54 26.13
C MET A 13 23.95 -2.03 26.13
N ALA A 14 24.97 -1.20 25.90
CA ALA A 14 24.80 0.24 25.70
C ALA A 14 24.21 0.54 24.31
N SER A 15 24.53 -0.27 23.30
CA SER A 15 23.98 -0.12 21.95
C SER A 15 22.54 -0.66 21.88
N PRO A 16 21.55 0.14 21.42
CA PRO A 16 20.18 -0.32 21.32
C PRO A 16 20.02 -1.49 20.34
N LEU A 17 20.73 -1.43 19.19
CA LEU A 17 20.73 -2.48 18.19
C LEU A 17 21.26 -3.81 18.74
N GLN A 18 22.41 -3.78 19.44
CA GLN A 18 23.01 -4.99 19.97
C GLN A 18 22.22 -5.57 21.15
N ARG A 19 21.56 -4.71 21.95
CA ARG A 19 20.62 -5.13 22.99
C ARG A 19 19.40 -5.83 22.40
N GLU A 20 18.85 -5.31 21.32
CA GLU A 20 17.74 -5.95 20.62
C GLU A 20 18.16 -7.30 20.01
N ALA A 21 19.32 -7.33 19.35
CA ALA A 21 19.89 -8.57 18.82
C ALA A 21 20.09 -9.60 19.93
N TRP A 22 20.60 -9.19 21.10
CA TRP A 22 20.73 -10.07 22.26
C TRP A 22 19.39 -10.63 22.74
N LYS A 23 18.36 -9.79 22.89
CA LYS A 23 17.01 -10.25 23.25
C LYS A 23 16.49 -11.30 22.27
N ARG A 24 16.65 -11.06 20.96
CA ARG A 24 16.24 -12.00 19.90
C ARG A 24 17.00 -13.33 19.98
N LEU A 25 18.32 -13.29 20.20
CA LEU A 25 19.13 -14.50 20.34
C LEU A 25 18.84 -15.28 21.63
N CYS A 26 18.55 -14.59 22.73
CA CYS A 26 18.21 -15.23 24.01
C CYS A 26 16.90 -16.01 23.94
N ALA A 27 15.94 -15.57 23.13
CA ALA A 27 14.68 -16.29 22.91
C ALA A 27 14.87 -17.63 22.16
N ILE A 28 16.02 -17.82 21.51
CA ILE A 28 16.34 -19.05 20.76
C ILE A 28 17.02 -20.06 21.70
N PRO A 29 16.68 -21.36 21.61
CA PRO A 29 17.37 -22.42 22.35
C PRO A 29 18.89 -22.38 22.12
N SER A 30 19.68 -22.60 23.18
CA SER A 30 21.14 -22.42 23.15
C SER A 30 21.84 -23.23 22.04
N GLY A 31 21.36 -24.43 21.73
CA GLY A 31 21.89 -25.28 20.66
C GLY A 31 21.65 -24.78 19.24
N GLN A 32 20.74 -23.81 19.04
CA GLN A 32 20.34 -23.32 17.71
C GLN A 32 20.78 -21.88 17.43
N ARG A 33 21.33 -21.17 18.43
CA ARG A 33 21.69 -19.74 18.29
C ARG A 33 22.72 -19.49 17.19
N THR A 34 23.75 -20.33 17.10
CA THR A 34 24.79 -20.18 16.07
C THR A 34 24.20 -20.34 14.67
N GLU A 35 23.34 -21.34 14.46
CA GLU A 35 22.68 -21.54 13.18
C GLU A 35 21.76 -20.36 12.83
N ALA A 36 21.01 -19.85 13.81
CA ALA A 36 20.16 -18.68 13.62
C ALA A 36 20.96 -17.43 13.22
N VAL A 37 22.13 -17.20 13.84
CA VAL A 37 23.05 -16.12 13.45
C VAL A 37 23.54 -16.33 12.02
N CYS A 38 24.02 -17.52 11.67
CA CYS A 38 24.48 -17.82 10.31
C CYS A 38 23.38 -17.57 9.27
N ARG A 39 22.16 -18.05 9.53
CA ARG A 39 21.01 -17.84 8.64
C ARG A 39 20.68 -16.36 8.48
N ALA A 40 20.68 -15.58 9.57
CA ALA A 40 20.43 -14.15 9.51
C ALA A 40 21.49 -13.41 8.66
N VAL A 41 22.78 -13.75 8.85
CA VAL A 41 23.88 -13.17 8.07
C VAL A 41 23.77 -13.50 6.59
N CYS A 42 23.44 -14.74 6.24
CA CYS A 42 23.23 -15.15 4.85
C CYS A 42 22.01 -14.47 4.22
N ARG A 43 20.92 -14.30 4.99
CA ARG A 43 19.64 -13.80 4.48
C ARG A 43 19.57 -12.28 4.30
N VAL A 44 20.42 -11.51 4.97
CA VAL A 44 20.43 -10.04 4.87
C VAL A 44 20.53 -9.56 3.42
N ARG A 45 21.41 -10.16 2.61
CA ARG A 45 21.59 -9.76 1.20
C ARG A 45 20.39 -10.13 0.31
N GLU A 46 19.74 -11.24 0.62
CA GLU A 46 18.57 -11.71 -0.14
C GLU A 46 17.33 -10.86 0.13
N GLN A 47 17.15 -10.39 1.38
CA GLN A 47 16.01 -9.56 1.74
C GLN A 47 16.03 -8.18 1.06
N ASP A 48 17.19 -7.54 0.98
CA ASP A 48 17.31 -6.24 0.30
C ASP A 48 17.01 -6.38 -1.20
N SER A 49 17.53 -7.43 -1.83
CA SER A 49 17.24 -7.70 -3.25
C SER A 49 15.77 -8.02 -3.48
N LEU A 50 15.14 -8.78 -2.60
CA LEU A 50 13.71 -9.09 -2.68
C LEU A 50 12.88 -7.81 -2.50
N LEU A 51 13.25 -6.95 -1.55
CA LEU A 51 12.54 -5.69 -1.31
C LEU A 51 12.59 -4.77 -2.53
N GLU A 52 13.74 -4.66 -3.18
CA GLU A 52 13.85 -3.88 -4.42
C GLU A 52 13.07 -4.50 -5.58
N ALA A 53 13.09 -5.83 -5.73
CA ALA A 53 12.29 -6.52 -6.73
C ALA A 53 10.78 -6.29 -6.52
N VAL A 54 10.30 -6.37 -5.28
CA VAL A 54 8.91 -6.11 -4.91
C VAL A 54 8.53 -4.65 -5.20
N ARG A 55 9.40 -3.69 -4.84
CA ARG A 55 9.18 -2.26 -5.17
C ARG A 55 9.16 -2.01 -6.67
N ALA A 56 10.02 -2.68 -7.44
CA ALA A 56 10.04 -2.59 -8.89
C ALA A 56 8.74 -3.12 -9.49
N ALA A 57 8.32 -4.34 -9.12
CA ALA A 57 7.07 -4.94 -9.59
C ALA A 57 5.86 -4.08 -9.26
N ILE A 58 5.77 -3.56 -8.03
CA ILE A 58 4.68 -2.65 -7.65
C ILE A 58 4.68 -1.38 -8.52
N ARG A 59 5.83 -0.77 -8.79
CA ARG A 59 5.90 0.44 -9.63
C ARG A 59 5.58 0.16 -11.10
N GLU A 60 5.98 -0.99 -11.62
CA GLU A 60 5.62 -1.43 -12.97
C GLU A 60 4.10 -1.58 -13.09
N GLU A 61 3.48 -2.35 -12.20
CA GLU A 61 2.04 -2.56 -12.20
C GLU A 61 1.24 -1.26 -11.97
N LEU A 62 1.67 -0.42 -11.01
CA LEU A 62 1.04 0.89 -10.77
C LEU A 62 1.30 1.91 -11.88
N GLY A 63 2.43 1.82 -12.59
CA GLY A 63 2.76 2.70 -13.71
C GLY A 63 2.03 2.30 -14.99
N SER A 64 1.77 1.00 -15.18
CA SER A 64 0.92 0.45 -16.23
C SER A 64 -0.56 0.60 -15.93
N ALA A 65 -0.94 0.71 -14.66
CA ALA A 65 -2.28 1.11 -14.27
C ALA A 65 -2.51 2.58 -14.64
N SER A 66 -3.28 2.81 -15.70
CA SER A 66 -4.01 4.05 -15.82
C SER A 66 -4.99 4.09 -14.65
N PHE A 67 -4.58 4.75 -13.56
CA PHE A 67 -5.50 5.26 -12.58
C PHE A 67 -6.32 6.30 -13.32
N VAL A 68 -7.44 5.87 -13.92
CA VAL A 68 -8.51 6.78 -14.26
C VAL A 68 -8.78 7.48 -12.94
N PRO A 69 -8.45 8.77 -12.80
CA PRO A 69 -8.94 9.51 -11.66
C PRO A 69 -10.44 9.25 -11.69
N SER A 70 -11.09 9.07 -10.54
CA SER A 70 -12.53 9.30 -10.52
C SER A 70 -12.77 10.79 -10.77
N THR A 71 -12.35 11.32 -11.92
CA THR A 71 -12.90 12.51 -12.53
C THR A 71 -14.35 12.18 -12.74
N GLU A 72 -15.13 12.88 -11.93
CA GLU A 72 -16.42 13.39 -12.31
C GLU A 72 -17.43 12.29 -12.63
N LYS A 73 -18.42 12.17 -11.74
CA LYS A 73 -19.78 11.95 -12.24
C LYS A 73 -19.90 12.82 -13.50
N PRO A 74 -20.14 12.29 -14.71
CA PRO A 74 -20.68 13.13 -15.75
C PRO A 74 -21.92 13.70 -15.10
N VAL A 75 -21.90 15.00 -14.82
CA VAL A 75 -23.13 15.73 -14.53
C VAL A 75 -23.95 15.43 -15.77
N GLN A 76 -24.91 14.51 -15.63
CA GLN A 76 -26.01 14.39 -16.58
C GLN A 76 -26.37 15.83 -16.91
N PRO A 77 -26.45 16.23 -18.19
CA PRO A 77 -27.04 17.52 -18.50
C PRO A 77 -28.36 17.54 -17.72
N GLN A 78 -28.43 18.39 -16.70
CA GLN A 78 -29.63 18.51 -15.89
C GLN A 78 -30.74 18.73 -16.91
N ALA A 79 -31.83 17.97 -16.78
CA ALA A 79 -33.06 18.26 -17.50
C ALA A 79 -33.54 19.65 -17.04
N GLY A 80 -32.93 20.69 -17.58
CA GLY A 80 -32.88 22.03 -16.98
C GLY A 80 -32.37 23.09 -17.96
N ASP A 81 -32.45 22.81 -19.26
CA ASP A 81 -32.56 23.84 -20.29
C ASP A 81 -33.92 23.67 -20.98
N MET A 82 -34.98 23.76 -20.16
CA MET A 82 -36.32 24.00 -20.70
C MET A 82 -36.51 25.50 -20.71
N ASP A 83 -36.50 26.08 -21.91
CA ASP A 83 -36.75 27.50 -22.16
C ASP A 83 -38.00 27.96 -21.38
N GLU A 84 -37.92 29.10 -20.69
CA GLU A 84 -39.04 29.66 -19.90
C GLU A 84 -40.31 29.80 -20.75
N ASN A 85 -40.16 29.96 -22.07
CA ASN A 85 -41.27 30.01 -23.02
C ASN A 85 -42.09 28.70 -23.06
N VAL A 86 -41.45 27.54 -22.89
CA VAL A 86 -42.13 26.24 -22.87
C VAL A 86 -42.93 26.05 -21.59
N LEU A 87 -42.38 26.50 -20.46
CA LEU A 87 -43.09 26.49 -19.18
C LEU A 87 -44.25 27.49 -19.19
N GLY A 88 -44.07 28.68 -19.76
CA GLY A 88 -45.13 29.67 -19.95
C GLY A 88 -46.28 29.16 -20.83
N PHE A 89 -45.95 28.41 -21.89
CA PHE A 89 -46.95 27.76 -22.75
C PHE A 89 -47.78 26.71 -22.01
N LEU A 90 -47.14 25.84 -21.21
CA LEU A 90 -47.85 24.84 -20.41
C LEU A 90 -48.73 25.49 -19.34
N LEU A 91 -48.28 26.59 -18.75
CA LEU A 91 -49.04 27.34 -17.75
C LEU A 91 -50.29 28.00 -18.37
N ALA A 92 -50.16 28.54 -19.58
CA ALA A 92 -51.29 29.13 -20.32
C ALA A 92 -52.36 28.09 -20.66
N LEU A 93 -51.95 26.88 -21.12
CA LEU A 93 -52.88 25.78 -21.36
C LEU A 93 -53.59 25.29 -20.10
N GLN A 94 -52.95 25.39 -18.94
CA GLN A 94 -53.54 25.01 -17.66
C GLN A 94 -54.58 26.04 -17.17
N HIS A 95 -54.42 27.30 -17.56
CA HIS A 95 -55.35 28.38 -17.20
C HIS A 95 -56.54 28.50 -18.17
N ASP A 96 -56.35 28.16 -19.45
CA ASP A 96 -57.42 28.14 -20.46
C ASP A 96 -58.33 26.89 -20.39
N GLY A 97 -57.93 25.86 -19.63
CA GLY A 97 -58.73 24.64 -19.42
C GLY A 97 -59.75 24.72 -18.27
N GLY A 98 -59.97 25.90 -17.70
CA GLY A 98 -60.69 26.11 -16.43
C GLY A 98 -61.89 27.05 -16.49
N GLU A 99 -62.50 27.28 -17.65
CA GLU A 99 -63.79 27.97 -17.76
C GLU A 99 -64.85 27.05 -18.38
N GLU A 100 -65.51 26.24 -17.54
CA GLU A 100 -66.91 25.83 -17.65
C GLU A 100 -67.51 25.58 -16.26
#